data_AF-A0A6G3QKG3-F1
#
_entry.id   AF-A0A6G3QKG3-F1
#
_cell.length_a   1.000
_cell.length_b   1.000
_cell.length_c   1.000
_cell.angle_alpha   90.00
_cell.angle_beta   90.00
_cell.angle_gamma   90.00
#
_symmetry.space_group_name_H-M   'P 1'
#
loop_
_entity.id
_entity.type
_entity.pdbx_description
1 polymer ?
#
loop_
_entity_poly.entity_id
_entity_poly.type
_entity_poly.pdbx_seq_one_letter_code
_entity_poly.pdbx_strand_id
1 'polypeptide(L)'
;MSETPGVDAAQKLGAALTAAFDPVSAAGGTRRALAAACPVDASTVTRYLNGERVATSKFVNKLAEFVASYEHPLDPEQISRLHELRRVAQRSSNHLETRLDYEREKTEIAERELADARAELETVQERARIAEEDRGNLWRTVAEKNENQRHAAALIRTLEAEITQLQSNAQRHRQEHSVLLRQLQLLTEEAVADPSTQFSTMATVSQDTVTAQTAGSTRADQPEAPHVLQAASAQQQMNGPPAPKPKTPAPRESHLRSVAQRIWATVQALPAAVGFASVLAAPACVYLTVASYIALIRADDGPAWWAMALATIPYSFLIAFSGFVPLLIWIVCTECDPYDLLDHYEDLVVASVWISCAAGFASFIVTLVGPIGPGLWWAAQIGIR
;
A
#
# COMPACT_ATOMS: atom_id res chain seq x y z
N MET A 1 -57.20 -20.42 -11.12
CA MET A 1 -56.52 -20.01 -12.36
C MET A 1 -55.20 -19.41 -11.94
N SER A 2 -54.09 -20.11 -12.16
CA SER A 2 -52.74 -19.61 -11.84
C SER A 2 -52.37 -18.59 -12.91
N GLU A 3 -52.23 -17.32 -12.53
CA GLU A 3 -51.65 -16.30 -13.39
C GLU A 3 -50.27 -16.77 -13.87
N THR A 4 -50.09 -16.88 -15.18
CA THR A 4 -48.80 -17.23 -15.76
C THR A 4 -47.87 -16.02 -15.58
N PRO A 5 -46.79 -16.14 -14.79
CA PRO A 5 -45.97 -14.99 -14.37
C PRO A 5 -45.33 -14.22 -15.54
N GLY A 6 -45.21 -14.83 -16.72
CA GLY A 6 -44.69 -14.16 -17.93
C GLY A 6 -45.66 -13.20 -18.61
N VAL A 7 -46.98 -13.38 -18.44
CA VAL A 7 -47.97 -12.50 -19.08
C VAL A 7 -47.99 -11.13 -18.39
N ASP A 8 -47.88 -11.11 -17.06
CA ASP A 8 -47.82 -9.88 -16.27
C ASP A 8 -46.57 -9.03 -16.61
N ALA A 9 -45.41 -9.67 -16.81
CA ALA A 9 -44.19 -8.96 -17.18
C ALA A 9 -44.26 -8.30 -18.56
N ALA A 10 -44.83 -8.98 -19.56
CA ALA A 10 -45.00 -8.43 -20.91
C ALA A 10 -46.03 -7.28 -20.93
N GLN A 11 -47.11 -7.39 -20.15
CA GLN A 11 -48.09 -6.31 -19.99
C GLN A 11 -47.50 -5.07 -19.32
N LYS A 12 -46.70 -5.25 -18.26
CA LYS A 12 -45.97 -4.14 -17.61
C LYS A 12 -45.03 -3.41 -18.57
N LEU A 13 -44.33 -4.15 -19.43
CA LEU A 13 -43.51 -3.57 -20.49
C LEU A 13 -44.36 -2.80 -21.50
N GLY A 14 -45.45 -3.39 -21.99
CA GLY A 14 -46.36 -2.74 -22.95
C GLY A 14 -46.93 -1.44 -22.41
N ALA A 15 -47.40 -1.44 -21.16
CA ALA A 15 -47.89 -0.25 -20.47
C ALA A 15 -46.81 0.85 -20.38
N ALA A 16 -45.57 0.49 -20.05
CA ALA A 16 -44.46 1.44 -19.99
C ALA A 16 -44.09 1.99 -21.39
N LEU A 17 -44.09 1.15 -22.42
CA LEU A 17 -43.86 1.58 -23.80
C LEU A 17 -44.98 2.51 -24.30
N THR A 18 -46.23 2.24 -23.93
CA THR A 18 -47.37 3.09 -24.24
C THR A 18 -47.23 4.45 -23.56
N ALA A 19 -46.96 4.46 -22.25
CA ALA A 19 -46.73 5.70 -21.50
C ALA A 19 -45.57 6.54 -22.09
N ALA A 20 -44.51 5.91 -22.60
CA ALA A 20 -43.41 6.59 -23.28
C ALA A 20 -43.81 7.14 -24.67
N PHE A 21 -44.78 6.51 -25.34
CA PHE A 21 -45.25 6.93 -26.67
C PHE A 21 -46.39 7.97 -26.62
N ASP A 22 -47.16 8.02 -25.53
CA ASP A 22 -48.34 8.89 -25.40
C ASP A 22 -48.05 10.38 -25.65
N PRO A 23 -46.95 10.99 -25.15
CA PRO A 23 -46.61 12.39 -25.47
C PRO A 23 -46.42 12.63 -26.97
N VAL A 24 -45.79 11.67 -27.66
CA VAL A 24 -45.57 11.73 -29.10
C VAL A 24 -46.87 11.57 -29.87
N SER A 25 -47.77 10.71 -29.38
CA SER A 25 -49.10 10.56 -29.96
C SER A 25 -49.91 11.85 -29.83
N ALA A 26 -49.79 12.57 -28.71
CA ALA A 26 -50.42 13.87 -28.52
C ALA A 26 -49.86 14.95 -29.47
N ALA A 27 -48.57 14.86 -29.81
CA ALA A 27 -47.91 15.72 -30.79
C ALA A 27 -48.18 15.32 -32.27
N GLY A 28 -49.09 14.37 -32.52
CA GLY A 28 -49.46 13.92 -33.87
C GLY A 28 -48.59 12.79 -34.44
N GLY A 29 -47.67 12.23 -33.66
CA GLY A 29 -46.95 11.02 -34.03
C GLY A 29 -47.89 9.82 -34.13
N THR A 30 -47.78 9.07 -35.22
CA THR A 30 -48.63 7.89 -35.44
C THR A 30 -47.85 6.59 -35.24
N ARG A 31 -48.53 5.52 -34.82
CA ARG A 31 -47.92 4.17 -34.74
C ARG A 31 -47.33 3.72 -36.08
N ARG A 32 -47.90 4.20 -37.20
CA ARG A 32 -47.39 3.94 -38.56
C ARG A 32 -46.07 4.68 -38.83
N ALA A 33 -45.91 5.91 -38.33
CA ALA A 33 -44.65 6.63 -38.40
C ALA A 33 -43.57 5.95 -37.54
N LEU A 34 -43.93 5.48 -36.34
CA LEU A 34 -43.03 4.69 -35.50
C LEU A 34 -42.62 3.36 -36.18
N ALA A 35 -43.56 2.69 -36.85
CA ALA A 35 -43.31 1.47 -37.64
C ALA A 35 -42.47 1.73 -38.91
N ALA A 36 -42.45 2.96 -39.43
CA ALA A 36 -41.54 3.33 -40.50
C ALA A 36 -40.12 3.59 -39.96
N ALA A 37 -40.01 4.18 -38.76
CA ALA A 37 -38.73 4.48 -38.11
C ALA A 37 -38.03 3.22 -37.53
N CYS A 38 -38.81 2.31 -36.97
CA CYS A 38 -38.36 0.97 -36.58
C CYS A 38 -38.82 0.04 -37.70
N PRO A 39 -37.97 -0.51 -38.59
CA PRO A 39 -38.39 -1.31 -39.76
C PRO A 39 -39.09 -2.62 -39.37
N VAL A 40 -40.31 -2.51 -38.86
CA VAL A 40 -41.22 -3.54 -38.35
C VAL A 40 -42.63 -3.18 -38.77
N ASP A 41 -43.46 -4.19 -38.98
CA ASP A 41 -44.84 -3.98 -39.38
C ASP A 41 -45.65 -3.24 -38.30
N ALA A 42 -46.60 -2.40 -38.72
CA ALA A 42 -47.45 -1.61 -37.81
C ALA A 42 -48.29 -2.47 -36.85
N SER A 43 -48.67 -3.69 -37.27
CA SER A 43 -49.31 -4.65 -36.38
C SER A 43 -48.36 -5.08 -35.26
N THR A 44 -47.08 -5.28 -35.57
CA THR A 44 -46.07 -5.68 -34.59
C THR A 44 -45.84 -4.58 -33.55
N VAL A 45 -45.79 -3.32 -33.99
CA VAL A 45 -45.71 -2.17 -33.07
C VAL A 45 -46.89 -2.15 -32.12
N THR A 46 -48.11 -2.37 -32.62
CA THR A 46 -49.31 -2.43 -31.78
C THR A 46 -49.23 -3.56 -30.76
N ARG A 47 -48.74 -4.75 -31.16
CA ARG A 47 -48.57 -5.89 -30.24
C ARG A 47 -47.50 -5.64 -29.17
N TYR A 48 -46.45 -4.87 -29.48
CA TYR A 48 -45.46 -4.44 -28.48
C TYR A 48 -46.05 -3.46 -27.47
N LEU A 49 -46.77 -2.44 -27.95
CA LEU A 49 -47.40 -1.44 -27.07
C LEU A 49 -48.49 -2.07 -26.18
N ASN A 50 -49.23 -3.05 -26.69
CA ASN A 50 -50.24 -3.78 -25.91
C ASN A 50 -49.63 -4.81 -24.94
N GLY A 51 -48.32 -5.07 -25.00
CA GLY A 51 -47.67 -6.12 -24.19
C GLY A 51 -48.03 -7.55 -24.63
N GLU A 52 -48.60 -7.74 -25.81
CA GLU A 52 -48.89 -9.06 -26.39
C GLU A 52 -47.63 -9.77 -26.91
N ARG A 53 -46.60 -8.99 -27.24
CA ARG A 53 -45.29 -9.48 -27.68
C ARG A 53 -44.19 -8.70 -26.95
N VAL A 54 -43.10 -9.37 -26.60
CA VAL A 54 -41.95 -8.72 -25.98
C VAL A 54 -41.15 -7.95 -27.04
N ALA A 55 -40.96 -6.65 -26.82
CA ALA A 55 -40.20 -5.79 -27.71
C ALA A 55 -38.70 -6.15 -27.72
N THR A 56 -38.04 -5.99 -28.87
CA THR A 56 -36.58 -6.21 -29.01
C THR A 56 -35.79 -5.00 -28.50
N SER A 57 -34.52 -5.19 -28.13
CA SER A 57 -33.62 -4.08 -27.73
C SER A 57 -33.57 -2.96 -28.77
N LYS A 58 -33.46 -3.35 -30.06
CA LYS A 58 -33.43 -2.41 -31.20
C LYS A 58 -34.71 -1.57 -31.28
N PHE A 59 -35.88 -2.16 -31.00
CA PHE A 59 -37.14 -1.42 -30.99
C PHE A 59 -37.17 -0.40 -29.84
N VAL A 60 -36.74 -0.75 -28.63
CA VAL A 60 -36.71 0.18 -27.49
C VAL A 60 -35.78 1.37 -27.77
N ASN A 61 -34.61 1.12 -28.34
CA ASN A 61 -33.68 2.20 -28.71
C ASN A 61 -34.26 3.09 -29.81
N LYS A 62 -34.86 2.50 -30.86
CA LYS A 62 -35.50 3.27 -31.93
C LYS A 62 -36.74 4.02 -31.49
N LEU A 63 -37.49 3.50 -30.51
CA LEU A 63 -38.56 4.23 -29.85
C LEU A 63 -38.01 5.47 -29.14
N ALA A 64 -36.91 5.34 -28.38
CA ALA A 64 -36.29 6.49 -27.71
C ALA A 64 -35.78 7.55 -28.72
N GLU A 65 -35.12 7.13 -29.81
CA GLU A 65 -34.72 8.02 -30.91
C GLU A 65 -35.94 8.71 -31.56
N PHE A 66 -37.01 7.95 -31.83
CA PHE A 66 -38.24 8.46 -32.42
C PHE A 66 -38.91 9.48 -31.49
N VAL A 67 -39.01 9.17 -30.20
CA VAL A 67 -39.60 10.04 -29.18
C VAL A 67 -38.80 11.34 -29.02
N ALA A 68 -37.47 11.26 -29.08
CA ALA A 68 -36.61 12.45 -29.09
C ALA A 68 -36.83 13.34 -30.33
N SER A 69 -37.19 12.77 -31.49
CA SER A 69 -37.45 13.55 -32.71
C SER A 69 -38.71 14.43 -32.64
N TYR A 70 -39.59 14.18 -31.67
CA TYR A 70 -40.79 14.99 -31.38
C TYR A 70 -40.59 15.93 -30.18
N GLU A 71 -39.35 16.36 -29.91
CA GLU A 71 -39.01 17.29 -28.81
C GLU A 71 -39.36 16.78 -27.39
N HIS A 72 -39.53 15.46 -27.24
CA HIS A 72 -39.85 14.81 -25.97
C HIS A 72 -38.81 13.74 -25.62
N PRO A 73 -37.51 14.05 -25.50
CA PRO A 73 -36.50 13.03 -25.21
C PRO A 73 -36.82 12.29 -23.92
N LEU A 74 -36.78 10.96 -23.96
CA LEU A 74 -36.92 10.13 -22.77
C LEU A 74 -35.69 10.33 -21.87
N ASP A 75 -35.94 10.44 -20.57
CA ASP A 75 -34.86 10.52 -19.59
C ASP A 75 -34.02 9.22 -19.61
N PRO A 76 -32.69 9.27 -19.39
CA PRO A 76 -31.86 8.06 -19.35
C PRO A 76 -32.33 7.02 -18.34
N GLU A 77 -32.95 7.42 -17.22
CA GLU A 77 -33.53 6.48 -16.26
C GLU A 77 -34.77 5.77 -16.84
N GLN A 78 -35.59 6.48 -17.61
CA GLN A 78 -36.75 5.89 -18.29
C GLN A 78 -36.32 4.87 -19.34
N ILE A 79 -35.28 5.19 -20.13
CA ILE A 79 -34.72 4.26 -21.12
C ILE A 79 -34.15 3.01 -20.42
N SER A 80 -33.42 3.19 -19.33
CA SER A 80 -32.87 2.10 -18.52
C SER A 80 -33.98 1.20 -17.96
N ARG A 81 -35.05 1.81 -17.43
CA ARG A 81 -36.23 1.11 -16.93
C ARG A 81 -36.94 0.31 -18.03
N LEU A 82 -37.08 0.84 -19.24
CA LEU A 82 -37.66 0.11 -20.37
C LEU A 82 -36.81 -1.12 -20.74
N HIS A 83 -35.49 -1.00 -20.74
CA HIS A 83 -34.60 -2.15 -20.97
C HIS A 83 -34.62 -3.17 -19.84
N GLU A 84 -34.77 -2.74 -18.59
CA GLU A 84 -34.96 -3.65 -17.45
C GLU A 84 -36.28 -4.43 -17.57
N LEU A 85 -37.40 -3.74 -17.79
CA LEU A 85 -38.71 -4.38 -17.99
C LEU A 85 -38.69 -5.35 -19.18
N ARG A 86 -37.98 -4.99 -20.25
CA ARG A 86 -37.76 -5.87 -21.40
C ARG A 86 -37.03 -7.14 -21.00
N ARG A 87 -35.91 -7.05 -20.27
CA ARG A 87 -35.15 -8.21 -19.82
C ARG A 87 -35.99 -9.12 -18.90
N VAL A 88 -36.81 -8.54 -18.03
CA VAL A 88 -37.74 -9.30 -17.17
C VAL A 88 -38.81 -10.02 -18.00
N ALA A 89 -39.40 -9.35 -18.99
CA ALA A 89 -40.39 -9.93 -19.90
C ALA A 89 -39.78 -11.03 -20.79
N GLN A 90 -38.55 -10.85 -21.29
CA GLN A 90 -37.85 -11.87 -22.08
C GLN A 90 -37.53 -13.11 -21.25
N ARG A 91 -37.02 -12.94 -20.02
CA ARG A 91 -36.69 -14.04 -19.11
C ARG A 91 -37.90 -14.90 -18.75
N SER A 92 -39.06 -14.28 -18.64
CA SER A 92 -40.32 -14.94 -18.27
C SER A 92 -41.13 -15.43 -19.48
N SER A 93 -40.66 -15.18 -20.70
CA SER A 93 -41.32 -15.63 -21.93
C SER A 93 -41.22 -17.15 -22.13
N ASN A 94 -42.34 -17.76 -22.51
CA ASN A 94 -42.39 -19.18 -22.90
C ASN A 94 -41.95 -19.41 -24.35
N HIS A 95 -41.76 -18.35 -25.14
CA HIS A 95 -41.35 -18.48 -26.54
C HIS A 95 -39.83 -18.69 -26.65
N LEU A 96 -39.43 -19.79 -27.31
CA LEU A 96 -38.02 -20.19 -27.46
C LEU A 96 -37.17 -19.10 -28.13
N GLU A 97 -37.67 -18.43 -29.17
CA GLU A 97 -36.96 -17.35 -29.87
C GLU A 97 -36.63 -16.19 -28.93
N THR A 98 -37.59 -15.75 -28.11
CA THR A 98 -37.37 -14.68 -27.12
C THR A 98 -36.33 -15.08 -26.07
N ARG A 99 -36.31 -16.35 -25.67
CA ARG A 99 -35.30 -16.87 -24.74
C ARG A 99 -33.91 -16.94 -25.38
N LEU A 100 -33.82 -17.33 -26.66
CA LEU A 100 -32.55 -17.32 -27.40
C LEU A 100 -31.98 -15.91 -27.54
N ASP A 101 -32.83 -14.93 -27.83
CA ASP A 101 -32.41 -13.53 -27.88
C ASP A 101 -31.94 -13.01 -26.52
N TYR A 102 -32.60 -13.43 -25.43
CA TYR A 102 -32.16 -13.11 -24.07
C TYR A 102 -30.78 -13.68 -23.75
N GLU A 103 -30.54 -14.96 -24.07
CA GLU A 103 -29.23 -15.58 -23.80
C GLU A 103 -28.13 -14.98 -24.68
N ARG A 104 -28.41 -14.63 -25.95
CA ARG A 104 -27.45 -13.92 -26.82
C ARG A 104 -27.07 -12.55 -26.27
N GLU A 105 -28.04 -11.78 -25.83
CA GLU A 105 -27.77 -10.48 -25.23
C GLU A 105 -26.96 -10.63 -23.93
N LYS A 106 -27.27 -11.65 -23.13
CA LYS A 106 -26.52 -11.96 -21.91
C LYS A 106 -25.06 -12.33 -22.24
N THR A 107 -24.82 -13.12 -23.29
CA THR A 107 -23.45 -13.43 -23.73
C THR A 107 -22.72 -12.21 -24.25
N GLU A 108 -23.38 -11.33 -25.01
CA GLU A 108 -22.76 -10.09 -25.48
C GLU A 108 -22.39 -9.15 -24.33
N ILE A 109 -23.25 -9.04 -23.31
CA ILE A 109 -22.95 -8.24 -22.11
C ILE A 109 -21.75 -8.85 -21.37
N ALA A 110 -21.76 -10.16 -21.14
CA ALA A 110 -20.67 -10.85 -20.47
C ALA A 110 -19.35 -10.73 -21.24
N GLU A 111 -19.37 -10.77 -22.58
CA GLU A 111 -18.19 -10.55 -23.43
C GLU A 111 -17.65 -9.13 -23.32
N ARG A 112 -18.53 -8.12 -23.27
CA ARG A 112 -18.12 -6.72 -23.03
C ARG A 112 -17.52 -6.54 -21.64
N GLU A 113 -18.19 -7.02 -20.60
CA GLU A 113 -17.69 -6.96 -19.21
C GLU A 113 -16.34 -7.67 -19.07
N LEU A 114 -16.15 -8.80 -19.76
CA LEU A 114 -14.89 -9.52 -19.79
C LEU A 114 -13.80 -8.75 -20.56
N ALA A 115 -14.14 -8.08 -21.66
CA ALA A 115 -13.21 -7.22 -22.39
C ALA A 115 -12.79 -6.00 -21.54
N ASP A 116 -13.73 -5.36 -20.85
CA ASP A 116 -13.48 -4.23 -19.96
C ASP A 116 -12.61 -4.66 -18.77
N ALA A 117 -12.91 -5.80 -18.14
CA ALA A 117 -12.11 -6.36 -17.05
C ALA A 117 -10.68 -6.72 -17.51
N ARG A 118 -10.50 -7.21 -18.74
CA ARG A 118 -9.16 -7.45 -19.32
C ARG A 118 -8.39 -6.16 -19.54
N ALA A 119 -9.05 -5.13 -20.08
CA ALA A 119 -8.43 -3.81 -20.24
C ALA A 119 -8.02 -3.22 -18.88
N GLU A 120 -8.88 -3.32 -17.87
CA GLU A 120 -8.55 -2.89 -16.50
C GLU A 120 -7.35 -3.67 -15.93
N LEU A 121 -7.34 -5.01 -16.07
CA LEU A 121 -6.23 -5.85 -15.64
C LEU A 121 -4.91 -5.45 -16.30
N GLU A 122 -4.91 -5.18 -17.62
CA GLU A 122 -3.73 -4.70 -18.34
C GLU A 122 -3.23 -3.37 -17.77
N THR A 123 -4.13 -2.42 -17.48
CA THR A 123 -3.72 -1.15 -16.86
C THR A 123 -3.14 -1.33 -15.45
N VAL A 124 -3.68 -2.25 -14.66
CA VAL A 124 -3.18 -2.57 -13.31
C VAL A 124 -1.81 -3.25 -13.39
N GLN A 125 -1.62 -4.18 -14.32
CA GLN A 125 -0.34 -4.84 -14.55
C GLN A 125 0.73 -3.84 -14.99
N GLU A 126 0.39 -2.90 -15.87
CA GLU A 126 1.32 -1.86 -16.30
C GLU A 126 1.71 -0.93 -15.15
N ARG A 127 0.74 -0.52 -14.31
CA ARG A 127 1.04 0.26 -13.09
C ARG A 127 1.93 -0.50 -12.11
N ALA A 128 1.71 -1.80 -11.94
CA ALA A 128 2.55 -2.65 -11.10
C ALA A 128 3.99 -2.74 -11.64
N ARG A 129 4.13 -2.91 -12.96
CA ARG A 129 5.44 -2.93 -13.65
C ARG A 129 6.22 -1.64 -13.43
N ILE A 130 5.57 -0.49 -13.61
CA ILE A 130 6.18 0.84 -13.37
C ILE A 130 6.61 0.97 -11.90
N ALA A 131 5.76 0.57 -10.96
CA ALA A 131 6.08 0.63 -9.54
C ALA A 131 7.27 -0.27 -9.15
N GLU A 132 7.42 -1.44 -9.79
CA GLU A 132 8.57 -2.32 -9.60
C GLU A 132 9.87 -1.71 -10.15
N GLU A 133 9.81 -1.06 -11.31
CA GLU A 133 10.94 -0.33 -11.89
C GLU A 133 11.37 0.83 -11.01
N ASP A 134 10.42 1.64 -10.54
CA ASP A 134 10.66 2.75 -9.60
C ASP A 134 11.28 2.27 -8.30
N ARG A 135 10.79 1.16 -7.75
CA ARG A 135 11.40 0.51 -6.57
C ARG A 135 12.86 0.13 -6.85
N GLY A 136 13.15 -0.43 -8.03
CA GLY A 136 14.51 -0.75 -8.46
C GLY A 136 15.40 0.49 -8.55
N ASN A 137 14.89 1.58 -9.12
CA ASN A 137 15.58 2.86 -9.22
C ASN A 137 15.91 3.43 -7.82
N LEU A 138 14.93 3.43 -6.91
CA LEU A 138 15.10 3.89 -5.54
C LEU A 138 16.17 3.09 -4.79
N TRP A 139 16.20 1.76 -4.96
CA TRP A 139 17.24 0.91 -4.36
C TRP A 139 18.65 1.28 -4.84
N ARG A 140 18.82 1.59 -6.13
CA ARG A 140 20.12 2.03 -6.68
C ARG A 140 20.53 3.38 -6.08
N THR A 141 19.61 4.34 -6.00
CA THR A 141 19.89 5.64 -5.37
C THR A 141 20.25 5.51 -3.89
N VAL A 142 19.57 4.63 -3.15
CA VAL A 142 19.90 4.35 -1.74
C VAL A 142 21.28 3.71 -1.62
N ALA A 143 21.61 2.74 -2.49
CA ALA A 143 22.94 2.13 -2.50
C ALA A 143 24.05 3.13 -2.79
N GLU A 144 23.86 4.01 -3.78
CA GLU A 144 24.79 5.08 -4.13
C GLU A 144 24.98 6.06 -2.96
N LYS A 145 23.88 6.51 -2.33
CA LYS A 145 23.97 7.39 -1.15
C LYS A 145 24.69 6.72 0.02
N ASN A 146 24.47 5.43 0.25
CA ASN A 146 25.18 4.69 1.28
C ASN A 146 26.68 4.59 0.99
N GLU A 147 27.07 4.40 -0.26
CA GLU A 147 28.48 4.39 -0.64
C GLU A 147 29.13 5.76 -0.49
N ASN A 148 28.45 6.83 -0.92
CA ASN A 148 28.89 8.21 -0.70
C ASN A 148 29.05 8.53 0.79
N GLN A 149 28.16 8.04 1.65
CA GLN A 149 28.29 8.18 3.11
C GLN A 149 29.51 7.43 3.66
N ARG A 150 29.81 6.23 3.16
CA ARG A 150 31.02 5.48 3.54
C ARG A 150 32.29 6.23 3.12
N HIS A 151 32.34 6.75 1.91
CA HIS A 151 33.46 7.56 1.44
C HIS A 151 33.65 8.83 2.28
N ALA A 152 32.56 9.54 2.59
CA ALA A 152 32.62 10.71 3.46
C ALA A 152 33.12 10.35 4.88
N ALA A 153 32.65 9.25 5.46
CA ALA A 153 33.11 8.77 6.76
C ALA A 153 34.60 8.37 6.74
N ALA A 154 35.07 7.75 5.67
CA ALA A 154 36.48 7.43 5.49
C ALA A 154 37.35 8.70 5.39
N LEU A 155 36.90 9.70 4.63
CA LEU A 155 37.59 10.99 4.52
C LEU A 155 37.68 11.70 5.87
N ILE A 156 36.60 11.71 6.65
CA ILE A 156 36.61 12.30 8.00
C ILE A 156 37.67 11.63 8.88
N ARG A 157 37.77 10.29 8.88
CA ARG A 157 38.78 9.57 9.66
C ARG A 157 40.21 9.92 9.22
N THR A 158 40.44 10.04 7.92
CA THR A 158 41.75 10.47 7.40
C THR A 158 42.10 11.88 7.87
N LEU A 159 41.14 12.82 7.79
CA LEU A 159 41.33 14.19 8.26
C LEU A 159 41.55 14.25 9.78
N GLU A 160 40.83 13.45 10.57
CA GLU A 160 41.05 13.34 12.01
C GLU A 160 42.46 12.82 12.35
N ALA A 161 42.95 11.83 11.59
CA ALA A 161 44.31 11.32 11.72
C ALA A 161 45.35 12.39 11.37
N GLU A 162 45.17 13.14 10.29
CA GLU A 162 46.04 14.25 9.88
C GLU A 162 46.05 15.39 10.91
N ILE A 163 44.88 15.78 11.44
CA ILE A 163 44.78 16.79 12.51
C ILE A 163 45.54 16.33 13.76
N THR A 164 45.38 15.07 14.15
CA THR A 164 46.09 14.50 15.31
C THR A 164 47.61 14.49 15.08
N GLN A 165 48.05 14.14 13.88
CA GLN A 165 49.46 14.18 13.49
C GLN A 165 50.01 15.61 13.54
N LEU A 166 49.31 16.59 12.96
CA LEU A 166 49.69 18.00 12.99
C LEU A 166 49.77 18.55 14.43
N GLN A 167 48.83 18.17 15.29
CA GLN A 167 48.86 18.53 16.71
C GLN A 167 50.10 17.96 17.42
N SER A 168 50.44 16.70 17.17
CA SER A 168 51.65 16.08 17.74
C SER A 168 52.94 16.76 17.25
N ASN A 169 53.02 17.12 15.97
CA ASN A 169 54.16 17.84 15.39
C ASN A 169 54.29 19.25 15.98
N ALA A 170 53.17 19.96 16.14
CA ALA A 170 53.16 21.27 16.76
C ALA A 170 53.61 21.22 18.23
N GLN A 171 53.21 20.19 18.98
CA GLN A 171 53.69 19.96 20.34
C GLN A 171 55.20 19.69 20.38
N ARG A 172 55.71 18.84 19.48
CA ARG A 172 57.13 18.55 19.34
C ARG A 172 57.96 19.80 19.05
N HIS A 173 57.55 20.62 18.07
CA HIS A 173 58.24 21.87 17.77
C HIS A 173 58.23 22.86 18.92
N ARG A 174 57.14 22.94 19.70
CA ARG A 174 57.10 23.76 20.92
C ARG A 174 58.09 23.27 21.98
N GLN A 175 58.24 21.95 22.14
CA GLN A 175 59.22 21.36 23.04
C GLN A 175 60.65 21.70 22.57
N GLU A 176 60.96 21.49 21.29
CA GLU A 176 62.26 21.82 20.68
C GLU A 176 62.59 23.32 20.89
N HIS A 177 61.65 24.21 20.63
CA HIS A 177 61.82 25.65 20.85
C HIS A 177 62.07 25.99 22.33
N SER A 178 61.38 25.32 23.26
CA SER A 178 61.60 25.53 24.70
C SER A 178 62.98 25.08 25.17
N VAL A 179 63.52 24.01 24.57
CA VAL A 179 64.88 23.52 24.84
C VAL A 179 65.91 24.50 24.29
N LEU A 180 65.73 24.99 23.05
CA LEU A 180 66.62 25.97 22.43
C LEU A 180 66.67 27.29 23.22
N LEU A 181 65.51 27.80 23.65
CA LEU A 181 65.45 28.99 24.51
C LEU A 181 66.21 28.78 25.83
N ARG A 182 66.08 27.60 26.45
CA ARG A 182 66.80 27.27 27.67
C ARG A 182 68.31 27.19 27.44
N GLN A 183 68.75 26.65 26.30
CA GLN A 183 70.17 26.62 25.93
C GLN A 183 70.72 28.03 25.69
N LEU A 184 69.99 28.89 24.98
CA LEU A 184 70.37 30.28 24.79
C LEU A 184 70.49 31.01 26.14
N GLN A 185 69.55 30.77 27.05
CA GLN A 185 69.60 31.36 28.38
C GLN A 185 70.84 30.93 29.16
N LEU A 186 71.17 29.63 29.17
CA LEU A 186 72.38 29.10 29.83
C LEU A 186 73.67 29.69 29.23
N LEU A 187 73.77 29.77 27.90
CA LEU A 187 74.92 30.40 27.23
C LEU A 187 75.04 31.89 27.55
N THR A 188 73.91 32.58 27.71
CA THR A 188 73.91 34.01 28.08
C THR A 188 74.34 34.19 29.54
N GLU A 189 73.87 33.33 30.45
CA GLU A 189 74.28 33.33 31.87
C GLU A 189 75.78 33.01 32.01
N GLU A 190 76.30 32.05 31.25
CA GLU A 190 77.72 31.69 31.21
C GLU A 190 78.60 32.85 30.68
N ALA A 191 78.15 33.54 29.63
CA ALA A 191 78.83 34.72 29.10
C ALA A 191 78.86 35.91 30.09
N VAL A 192 77.85 36.03 30.97
CA VAL A 192 77.80 37.09 31.99
C VAL A 192 78.63 36.74 33.23
N ALA A 193 78.83 35.46 33.54
CA ALA A 193 79.55 34.99 34.71
C ALA A 193 81.08 35.10 34.59
N ASP A 194 81.64 35.24 33.38
CA ASP A 194 83.08 35.41 33.15
C ASP A 194 83.44 36.78 32.51
N PRO A 195 83.36 37.89 33.28
CA PRO A 195 83.64 39.24 32.77
C PRO A 195 85.13 39.54 32.54
N SER A 196 86.03 38.57 32.70
CA SER A 196 87.49 38.79 32.73
C SER A 196 88.22 38.74 31.39
N THR A 197 87.56 38.35 30.29
CA THR A 197 88.26 38.22 29.00
C THR A 197 87.75 39.24 27.97
N GLN A 198 88.37 40.42 28.02
CA GLN A 198 88.26 41.44 26.99
C GLN A 198 88.89 41.00 25.65
N PHE A 199 88.14 41.29 24.59
CA PHE A 199 88.58 41.87 23.30
C PHE A 199 89.11 41.01 22.14
N SER A 200 88.60 41.43 20.96
CA SER A 200 89.16 41.38 19.60
C SER A 200 89.07 40.09 18.79
N THR A 201 87.98 39.96 18.03
CA THR A 201 88.10 39.63 16.60
C THR A 201 87.01 40.33 15.78
N MET A 202 87.46 41.24 14.92
CA MET A 202 86.75 41.75 13.75
C MET A 202 86.30 40.62 12.81
N ALA A 203 85.19 40.78 12.08
CA ALA A 203 85.14 40.64 10.63
C ALA A 203 83.69 40.71 10.10
N THR A 204 83.35 41.87 9.53
CA THR A 204 82.85 42.04 8.16
C THR A 204 82.18 40.81 7.50
N VAL A 205 80.85 40.77 7.38
CA VAL A 205 80.17 40.09 6.26
C VAL A 205 78.94 40.89 5.83
N SER A 206 78.90 41.08 4.52
CA SER A 206 78.13 42.00 3.69
C SER A 206 76.60 42.00 3.85
N GLN A 207 76.05 43.21 3.88
CA GLN A 207 74.80 43.52 3.19
C GLN A 207 75.05 43.38 1.68
N ASP A 208 74.70 42.24 1.09
CA ASP A 208 74.59 42.13 -0.37
C ASP A 208 73.14 42.12 -0.83
N THR A 209 72.82 43.23 -1.45
CA THR A 209 71.70 43.53 -2.33
C THR A 209 71.66 42.49 -3.46
N VAL A 210 70.57 41.73 -3.60
CA VAL A 210 70.22 41.05 -4.85
C VAL A 210 68.86 41.56 -5.31
N THR A 211 68.90 42.74 -5.93
CA THR A 211 68.03 43.07 -7.05
C THR A 211 68.56 42.36 -8.30
N ALA A 212 67.69 41.65 -9.03
CA ALA A 212 67.56 41.66 -10.50
C ALA A 212 67.21 40.28 -11.09
N GLN A 213 66.05 40.29 -11.77
CA GLN A 213 65.85 39.78 -13.14
C GLN A 213 65.86 38.26 -13.39
N THR A 214 65.25 37.70 -14.42
CA THR A 214 64.16 37.99 -15.40
C THR A 214 64.15 36.73 -16.28
N ALA A 215 63.04 36.48 -16.96
CA ALA A 215 62.93 35.68 -18.20
C ALA A 215 62.79 34.16 -18.07
N GLY A 216 61.54 33.71 -18.26
CA GLY A 216 61.15 33.15 -19.55
C GLY A 216 61.59 31.72 -19.86
N SER A 217 60.63 30.79 -19.79
CA SER A 217 60.58 29.68 -20.74
C SER A 217 59.15 29.47 -21.22
N THR A 218 59.09 29.23 -22.51
CA THR A 218 58.01 29.33 -23.47
C THR A 218 57.22 28.02 -23.61
N ARG A 219 55.89 28.14 -23.76
CA ARG A 219 55.08 27.64 -24.89
C ARG A 219 55.08 26.12 -25.20
N ALA A 220 53.92 25.48 -25.00
CA ALA A 220 53.06 24.84 -26.02
C ALA A 220 52.30 23.62 -25.45
N ASP A 221 51.00 23.74 -25.18
CA ASP A 221 49.92 23.11 -25.97
C ASP A 221 48.55 23.12 -25.26
N GLN A 222 47.56 23.48 -26.08
CA GLN A 222 46.07 23.51 -26.04
C GLN A 222 45.31 22.37 -25.31
N PRO A 223 43.94 22.39 -25.22
CA PRO A 223 42.94 23.42 -25.58
C PRO A 223 41.76 23.67 -24.58
N GLU A 224 41.07 24.80 -24.82
CA GLU A 224 39.62 25.10 -24.68
C GLU A 224 38.82 24.85 -23.37
N ALA A 225 38.43 25.96 -22.71
CA ALA A 225 37.11 26.42 -22.21
C ALA A 225 36.09 25.42 -21.58
N PRO A 226 35.19 25.82 -20.62
CA PRO A 226 34.65 27.18 -20.45
C PRO A 226 34.47 27.72 -19.01
N HIS A 227 34.42 29.06 -18.93
CA HIS A 227 33.65 29.92 -18.01
C HIS A 227 33.37 29.46 -16.56
N VAL A 228 34.19 29.95 -15.63
CA VAL A 228 33.81 30.19 -14.23
C VAL A 228 34.20 31.61 -13.86
N LEU A 229 33.25 32.54 -13.96
CA LEU A 229 33.32 33.84 -13.30
C LEU A 229 31.97 34.06 -12.62
N GLN A 230 32.05 34.65 -11.42
CA GLN A 230 30.96 35.29 -10.67
C GLN A 230 30.35 34.50 -9.49
N ALA A 231 31.14 34.33 -8.42
CA ALA A 231 30.62 34.16 -7.06
C ALA A 231 31.70 34.47 -6.00
N ALA A 232 32.24 35.70 -5.98
CA ALA A 232 33.17 36.13 -4.92
C ALA A 232 32.96 37.62 -4.59
N SER A 233 31.80 37.93 -4.02
CA SER A 233 31.51 39.25 -3.45
C SER A 233 30.33 39.15 -2.47
N ALA A 234 30.52 38.43 -1.36
CA ALA A 234 29.60 38.44 -0.23
C ALA A 234 30.30 37.97 1.06
N GLN A 235 31.37 38.65 1.48
CA GLN A 235 32.02 38.30 2.76
C GLN A 235 32.58 39.50 3.52
N GLN A 236 31.86 40.63 3.52
CA GLN A 236 32.30 41.81 4.26
C GLN A 236 31.14 42.67 4.77
N GLN A 237 30.30 42.10 5.65
CA GLN A 237 29.54 42.89 6.62
C GLN A 237 28.90 41.96 7.66
N MET A 238 29.45 41.96 8.88
CA MET A 238 28.71 42.00 10.15
C MET A 238 29.68 41.86 11.33
N ASN A 239 30.32 42.97 11.69
CA ASN A 239 30.78 43.19 13.06
C ASN A 239 29.58 43.71 13.86
N GLY A 240 28.80 42.77 14.41
CA GLY A 240 27.76 43.03 15.42
C GLY A 240 28.24 42.56 16.81
N PRO A 241 27.70 43.13 17.90
CA PRO A 241 28.12 42.80 19.26
C PRO A 241 27.86 41.31 19.59
N PRO A 242 28.66 40.71 20.49
CA PRO A 242 28.67 39.26 20.71
C PRO A 242 27.30 38.79 21.22
N ALA A 243 26.62 38.00 20.38
CA ALA A 243 25.38 37.32 20.76
C ALA A 243 25.64 36.34 21.93
N PRO A 244 24.69 36.19 22.86
CA PRO A 244 24.82 35.28 23.99
C PRO A 244 25.01 33.85 23.48
N LYS A 245 26.01 33.16 24.04
CA LYS A 245 26.39 31.78 23.68
C LYS A 245 25.14 30.89 23.63
N PRO A 246 24.82 30.26 22.48
CA PRO A 246 23.71 29.32 22.42
C PRO A 246 24.04 28.13 23.32
N LYS A 247 23.21 27.96 24.35
CA LYS A 247 23.26 26.84 25.27
C LYS A 247 22.99 25.57 24.45
N THR A 248 24.04 24.84 24.08
CA THR A 248 23.95 23.61 23.29
C THR A 248 23.02 22.63 24.01
N PRO A 249 21.81 22.36 23.50
CA PRO A 249 20.95 21.34 24.10
C PRO A 249 21.59 19.98 23.79
N ALA A 250 21.79 19.15 24.81
CA ALA A 250 22.35 17.81 24.67
C ALA A 250 21.59 17.03 23.58
N PRO A 251 22.21 16.68 22.44
CA PRO A 251 21.49 16.29 21.22
C PRO A 251 21.08 14.80 21.19
N ARG A 252 21.18 14.07 22.30
CA ARG A 252 20.93 12.61 22.32
C ARG A 252 19.61 12.18 22.97
N GLU A 253 19.07 12.95 23.90
CA GLU A 253 17.88 12.51 24.63
C GLU A 253 16.57 12.75 23.88
N SER A 254 16.46 13.83 23.10
CA SER A 254 15.25 14.11 22.32
C SER A 254 15.03 13.10 21.18
N HIS A 255 16.13 12.60 20.59
CA HIS A 255 16.06 11.60 19.53
C HIS A 255 15.72 10.21 20.07
N LEU A 256 16.18 9.85 21.27
CA LEU A 256 15.79 8.58 21.91
C LEU A 256 14.32 8.61 22.36
N ARG A 257 13.83 9.74 22.89
CA ARG A 257 12.41 9.89 23.24
C ARG A 257 11.49 9.85 22.03
N SER A 258 11.89 10.46 20.90
CA SER A 258 11.07 10.44 19.69
C SER A 258 11.00 9.04 19.05
N VAL A 259 12.09 8.26 19.11
CA VAL A 259 12.11 6.86 18.68
C VAL A 259 11.27 5.99 19.61
N ALA A 260 11.42 6.15 20.93
CA ALA A 260 10.61 5.43 21.93
C ALA A 260 9.11 5.73 21.78
N GLN A 261 8.72 6.98 21.52
CA GLN A 261 7.32 7.32 21.26
C GLN A 261 6.77 6.71 19.96
N ARG A 262 7.57 6.60 18.90
CA ARG A 262 7.15 5.95 17.66
C ARG A 262 7.00 4.44 17.83
N ILE A 263 7.89 3.81 18.58
CA ILE A 263 7.78 2.38 18.93
C ILE A 263 6.54 2.16 19.81
N TRP A 264 6.31 3.03 20.80
CA TRP A 264 5.13 2.93 21.65
C TRP A 264 3.82 3.09 20.88
N ALA A 265 3.74 4.05 19.95
CA ALA A 265 2.57 4.25 19.10
C ALA A 265 2.30 3.07 18.15
N THR A 266 3.35 2.41 17.64
CA THR A 266 3.20 1.21 16.80
C THR A 266 2.80 -0.01 17.62
N VAL A 267 3.32 -0.16 18.84
CA VAL A 267 2.91 -1.21 19.80
C VAL A 267 1.45 -1.03 20.21
N GLN A 268 0.97 0.20 20.42
CA GLN A 268 -0.44 0.44 20.75
C GLN A 268 -1.42 0.19 19.57
N ALA A 269 -0.95 0.32 18.32
CA ALA A 269 -1.78 0.05 17.15
C ALA A 269 -1.92 -1.45 16.82
N LEU A 270 -0.97 -2.27 17.28
CA LEU A 270 -0.89 -3.70 16.99
C LEU A 270 -2.09 -4.51 17.54
N PRO A 271 -2.56 -4.29 18.78
CA PRO A 271 -3.76 -4.97 19.30
C PRO A 271 -5.02 -4.64 18.51
N ALA A 272 -5.17 -3.40 18.03
CA ALA A 272 -6.33 -3.01 17.23
C ALA A 272 -6.30 -3.70 15.84
N ALA A 273 -5.13 -3.77 15.21
CA ALA A 273 -4.97 -4.46 13.94
C ALA A 273 -5.18 -5.99 14.06
N VAL A 274 -4.63 -6.61 15.11
CA VAL A 274 -4.80 -8.05 15.38
C VAL A 274 -6.25 -8.36 15.78
N GLY A 275 -6.88 -7.50 16.57
CA GLY A 275 -8.30 -7.61 16.92
C GLY A 275 -9.20 -7.52 15.68
N PHE A 276 -8.94 -6.56 14.79
CA PHE A 276 -9.70 -6.41 13.55
C PHE A 276 -9.52 -7.60 12.60
N ALA A 277 -8.29 -8.11 12.44
CA ALA A 277 -8.02 -9.32 11.67
C ALA A 277 -8.75 -10.55 12.26
N SER A 278 -8.82 -10.66 13.59
CA SER A 278 -9.54 -11.74 14.27
C SER A 278 -11.06 -11.66 14.03
N VAL A 279 -11.62 -10.45 14.07
CA VAL A 279 -13.06 -10.21 13.80
C VAL A 279 -13.41 -10.53 12.35
N LEU A 280 -12.52 -10.28 11.39
CA LEU A 280 -12.74 -10.64 9.99
C LEU A 280 -12.49 -12.12 9.68
N ALA A 281 -11.53 -12.75 10.36
CA ALA A 281 -11.21 -14.17 10.15
C ALA A 281 -12.28 -15.11 10.72
N ALA A 282 -12.94 -14.74 11.82
CA ALA A 282 -13.92 -15.60 12.48
C ALA A 282 -15.14 -15.94 11.57
N PRO A 283 -15.81 -14.97 10.90
CA PRO A 283 -16.89 -15.27 9.96
C PRO A 283 -16.45 -16.14 8.78
N ALA A 284 -15.25 -15.92 8.25
CA ALA A 284 -14.70 -16.69 7.14
C ALA A 284 -14.46 -18.16 7.56
N CYS A 285 -13.92 -18.38 8.76
CA CYS A 285 -13.73 -19.73 9.30
C CYS A 285 -15.07 -20.42 9.55
N VAL A 286 -16.04 -19.72 10.15
CA VAL A 286 -17.40 -20.25 10.35
C VAL A 286 -18.04 -20.63 9.02
N TYR A 287 -17.95 -19.77 8.01
CA TYR A 287 -18.46 -20.04 6.67
C TYR A 287 -17.81 -21.27 6.03
N LEU A 288 -16.49 -21.42 6.14
CA LEU A 288 -15.77 -22.61 5.64
C LEU A 288 -16.17 -23.90 6.35
N THR A 289 -16.37 -23.86 7.67
CA THR A 289 -16.90 -25.03 8.43
C THR A 289 -18.33 -25.38 8.01
N VAL A 290 -19.20 -24.39 7.80
CA VAL A 290 -20.58 -24.64 7.36
C VAL A 290 -20.60 -25.18 5.93
N ALA A 291 -19.79 -24.61 5.03
CA ALA A 291 -19.69 -25.05 3.64
C ALA A 291 -19.14 -26.49 3.52
N SER A 292 -18.09 -26.82 4.29
CA SER A 292 -17.54 -28.17 4.34
C SER A 292 -18.54 -29.17 4.94
N TYR A 293 -19.30 -28.76 5.96
CA TYR A 293 -20.36 -29.59 6.54
C TYR A 293 -21.52 -29.86 5.56
N ILE A 294 -21.95 -28.84 4.80
CA ILE A 294 -22.97 -28.99 3.75
C ILE A 294 -22.46 -29.91 2.63
N ALA A 295 -21.19 -29.79 2.24
CA ALA A 295 -20.56 -30.68 1.27
C ALA A 295 -20.50 -32.12 1.77
N LEU A 296 -20.27 -32.33 3.07
CA LEU A 296 -20.26 -33.64 3.71
C LEU A 296 -21.65 -34.31 3.68
N ILE A 297 -22.71 -33.54 3.95
CA ILE A 297 -24.10 -34.04 3.96
C ILE A 297 -24.58 -34.41 2.54
N ARG A 298 -24.10 -33.70 1.51
CA ARG A 298 -24.51 -33.92 0.12
C ARG A 298 -23.71 -34.98 -0.63
N ALA A 299 -22.67 -35.54 -0.02
CA ALA A 299 -21.90 -36.61 -0.64
C ALA A 299 -22.62 -37.95 -0.47
N ASP A 300 -23.37 -38.37 -1.48
CA ASP A 300 -24.13 -39.63 -1.49
C ASP A 300 -23.24 -40.88 -1.30
N ASP A 301 -21.94 -40.78 -1.60
CA ASP A 301 -20.96 -41.88 -1.52
C ASP A 301 -20.13 -41.93 -0.22
N GLY A 302 -20.55 -41.16 0.80
CA GLY A 302 -19.83 -41.04 2.06
C GLY A 302 -18.64 -40.07 1.98
N PRO A 303 -18.16 -39.57 3.12
CA PRO A 303 -17.19 -38.49 3.14
C PRO A 303 -15.81 -38.99 2.73
N ALA A 304 -15.34 -38.55 1.57
CA ALA A 304 -13.95 -38.75 1.17
C ALA A 304 -13.01 -38.15 2.24
N TRP A 305 -11.90 -38.83 2.54
CA TRP A 305 -10.96 -38.46 3.61
C TRP A 305 -10.46 -37.00 3.51
N TRP A 306 -10.40 -36.43 2.31
CA TRP A 306 -10.04 -35.03 2.10
C TRP A 306 -11.11 -34.05 2.59
N ALA A 307 -12.40 -34.44 2.60
CA ALA A 307 -13.48 -33.63 3.17
C ALA A 307 -13.38 -33.59 4.71
N MET A 308 -12.95 -34.67 5.35
CA MET A 308 -12.63 -34.66 6.78
C MET A 308 -11.40 -33.80 7.09
N ALA A 309 -10.37 -33.81 6.23
CA ALA A 309 -9.21 -32.93 6.37
C ALA A 309 -9.61 -31.45 6.21
N LEU A 310 -10.46 -31.12 5.24
CA LEU A 310 -10.96 -29.76 5.02
C LEU A 310 -11.87 -29.25 6.15
N ALA A 311 -12.54 -30.15 6.88
CA ALA A 311 -13.32 -29.76 8.05
C ALA A 311 -12.44 -29.58 9.30
N THR A 312 -11.40 -30.40 9.47
CA THR A 312 -10.54 -30.38 10.67
C THR A 312 -9.53 -29.23 10.67
N ILE A 313 -9.02 -28.81 9.52
CA ILE A 313 -8.05 -27.70 9.40
C ILE A 313 -8.62 -26.35 9.92
N PRO A 314 -9.77 -25.84 9.45
CA PRO A 314 -10.31 -24.57 9.94
C PRO A 314 -10.77 -24.65 11.40
N TYR A 315 -11.21 -25.83 11.86
CA TYR A 315 -11.56 -26.04 13.26
C TYR A 315 -10.33 -25.99 14.17
N SER A 316 -9.23 -26.61 13.77
CA SER A 316 -7.94 -26.55 14.48
C SER A 316 -7.39 -25.11 14.51
N PHE A 317 -7.56 -24.38 13.40
CA PHE A 317 -7.18 -22.97 13.31
C PHE A 317 -8.02 -22.11 14.26
N LEU A 318 -9.33 -22.31 14.34
CA LEU A 318 -10.22 -21.63 15.27
C LEU A 318 -9.85 -21.90 16.74
N ILE A 319 -9.55 -23.14 17.11
CA ILE A 319 -9.12 -23.49 18.47
C ILE A 319 -7.82 -22.77 18.81
N ALA A 320 -6.81 -22.85 17.94
CA ALA A 320 -5.53 -22.18 18.14
C ALA A 320 -5.69 -20.66 18.27
N PHE A 321 -6.52 -20.04 17.43
CA PHE A 321 -6.80 -18.60 17.50
C PHE A 321 -7.57 -18.21 18.76
N SER A 322 -8.54 -19.03 19.18
CA SER A 322 -9.35 -18.78 20.37
C SER A 322 -8.55 -18.83 21.67
N GLY A 323 -7.44 -19.57 21.71
CA GLY A 323 -6.49 -19.56 22.84
C GLY A 323 -5.49 -18.40 22.78
N PHE A 324 -5.09 -18.00 21.57
CA PHE A 324 -4.07 -16.97 21.36
C PHE A 324 -4.59 -15.54 21.63
N VAL A 325 -5.84 -15.25 21.27
CA VAL A 325 -6.43 -13.91 21.44
C VAL A 325 -6.62 -13.51 22.92
N PRO A 326 -7.17 -14.37 23.81
CA PRO A 326 -7.27 -14.07 25.24
C PRO A 326 -5.91 -13.91 25.90
N LEU A 327 -4.91 -14.67 25.45
CA LEU A 327 -3.53 -14.61 25.93
C LEU A 327 -2.89 -13.27 25.55
N LEU A 328 -3.08 -12.81 24.32
CA LEU A 328 -2.66 -11.48 23.88
C LEU A 328 -3.36 -10.36 24.65
N ILE A 329 -4.68 -10.48 24.88
CA ILE A 329 -5.44 -9.51 25.67
C ILE A 329 -4.95 -9.48 27.11
N TRP A 330 -4.69 -10.63 27.72
CA TRP A 330 -4.16 -10.73 29.07
C TRP A 330 -2.80 -10.04 29.19
N ILE A 331 -1.85 -10.33 28.28
CA ILE A 331 -0.52 -9.69 28.22
C ILE A 331 -0.64 -8.16 28.11
N VAL A 332 -1.59 -7.67 27.29
CA VAL A 332 -1.80 -6.23 27.08
C VAL A 332 -2.46 -5.58 28.29
N CYS A 333 -3.36 -6.27 28.98
CA CYS A 333 -4.16 -5.72 30.07
C CYS A 333 -3.50 -5.78 31.44
N THR A 334 -2.54 -6.68 31.69
CA THR A 334 -1.99 -6.86 33.05
C THR A 334 -0.84 -5.91 33.42
N GLU A 335 -0.42 -4.98 32.56
CA GLU A 335 0.76 -4.12 32.79
C GLU A 335 1.97 -4.89 33.32
N CYS A 336 2.11 -6.17 32.94
CA CYS A 336 3.24 -6.98 33.39
C CYS A 336 4.52 -6.43 32.78
N ASP A 337 5.52 -6.20 33.64
CA ASP A 337 6.86 -5.82 33.22
C ASP A 337 7.36 -6.89 32.23
N PRO A 338 7.80 -6.54 31.01
CA PRO A 338 8.15 -7.51 29.96
C PRO A 338 9.21 -8.54 30.37
N TYR A 339 9.95 -8.29 31.46
CA TYR A 339 10.92 -9.21 32.03
C TYR A 339 10.28 -10.35 32.83
N ASP A 340 9.20 -10.10 33.58
CA ASP A 340 8.45 -11.16 34.29
C ASP A 340 7.73 -12.09 33.30
N LEU A 341 7.33 -11.56 32.13
CA LEU A 341 6.68 -12.34 31.09
C LEU A 341 7.61 -13.39 30.48
N LEU A 342 8.92 -13.11 30.43
CA LEU A 342 9.91 -14.02 29.86
C LEU A 342 10.13 -15.23 30.78
N ASP A 343 10.14 -15.00 32.10
CA ASP A 343 10.30 -16.06 33.10
C ASP A 343 9.08 -16.99 33.17
N HIS A 344 7.89 -16.53 32.74
CA HIS A 344 6.65 -17.33 32.76
C HIS A 344 6.20 -17.76 31.35
N TYR A 345 7.02 -17.49 30.32
CA TYR A 345 6.68 -17.82 28.93
C TYR A 345 6.50 -19.33 28.72
N GLU A 346 7.34 -20.15 29.35
CA GLU A 346 7.23 -21.61 29.24
C GLU A 346 5.92 -22.11 29.88
N ASP A 347 5.56 -21.62 31.06
CA ASP A 347 4.31 -21.99 31.74
C ASP A 347 3.08 -21.55 30.95
N LEU A 348 3.14 -20.38 30.31
CA LEU A 348 2.06 -19.84 29.49
C LEU A 348 1.88 -20.65 28.19
N VAL A 349 2.97 -21.02 27.54
CA VAL A 349 2.95 -21.88 26.35
C VAL A 349 2.40 -23.25 26.72
N VAL A 350 2.89 -23.85 27.81
CA VAL A 350 2.42 -25.14 28.31
C VAL A 350 0.92 -25.07 28.64
N ALA A 351 0.44 -24.04 29.33
CA ALA A 351 -0.98 -23.86 29.63
C ALA A 351 -1.84 -23.71 28.36
N SER A 352 -1.38 -22.93 27.38
CA SER A 352 -2.11 -22.73 26.11
C SER A 352 -2.23 -24.01 25.28
N VAL A 353 -1.17 -24.84 25.27
CA VAL A 353 -1.15 -26.15 24.63
C VAL A 353 -2.09 -27.10 25.37
N TRP A 354 -2.05 -27.13 26.70
CA TRP A 354 -2.96 -27.96 27.50
C TRP A 354 -4.43 -27.62 27.29
N ILE A 355 -4.79 -26.33 27.27
CA ILE A 355 -6.17 -25.88 27.02
C ILE A 355 -6.60 -26.26 25.61
N SER A 356 -5.73 -26.09 24.61
CA SER A 356 -6.02 -26.47 23.21
C SER A 356 -6.20 -27.97 23.05
N CYS A 357 -5.34 -28.78 23.70
CA CYS A 357 -5.46 -30.23 23.73
C CYS A 357 -6.73 -30.70 24.46
N ALA A 358 -7.08 -30.09 25.59
CA ALA A 358 -8.30 -30.41 26.33
C ALA A 358 -9.56 -30.05 25.53
N ALA A 359 -9.58 -28.91 24.84
CA ALA A 359 -10.67 -28.51 23.96
C ALA A 359 -10.81 -29.45 22.75
N GLY A 360 -9.69 -29.82 22.12
CA GLY A 360 -9.66 -30.80 21.03
C GLY A 360 -10.16 -32.18 21.47
N PHE A 361 -9.73 -32.64 22.65
CA PHE A 361 -10.16 -33.92 23.22
C PHE A 361 -11.63 -33.93 23.61
N ALA A 362 -12.15 -32.84 24.21
CA ALA A 362 -13.57 -32.71 24.51
C ALA A 362 -14.42 -32.71 23.22
N SER A 363 -13.99 -32.00 22.18
CA SER A 363 -14.65 -32.00 20.87
C SER A 363 -14.65 -33.40 20.23
N PHE A 364 -13.52 -34.11 20.31
CA PHE A 364 -13.37 -35.50 19.86
C PHE A 364 -14.30 -36.46 20.62
N ILE A 365 -14.39 -36.36 21.94
CA ILE A 365 -15.31 -37.19 22.74
C ILE A 365 -16.77 -36.90 22.36
N VAL A 366 -17.15 -35.63 22.19
CA VAL A 366 -18.51 -35.26 21.79
C VAL A 366 -18.87 -35.79 20.40
N THR A 367 -17.90 -35.82 19.48
CA THR A 367 -18.11 -36.38 18.14
C THR A 367 -18.05 -37.91 18.09
N LEU A 368 -17.27 -38.56 18.96
CA LEU A 368 -17.03 -40.00 18.90
C LEU A 368 -17.94 -40.83 19.83
N VAL A 369 -18.39 -40.27 20.95
CA VAL A 369 -19.14 -40.98 22.00
C VAL A 369 -20.63 -40.64 22.01
N GLY A 370 -21.07 -39.61 21.27
CA GLY A 370 -22.50 -39.33 21.09
C GLY A 370 -23.17 -40.36 20.18
N PRO A 371 -24.13 -41.19 20.65
CA PRO A 371 -24.81 -42.19 19.81
C PRO A 371 -25.70 -41.56 18.73
N ILE A 372 -25.81 -40.24 18.72
CA ILE A 372 -26.52 -39.44 17.74
C ILE A 372 -25.61 -38.24 17.50
N GLY A 373 -24.86 -38.25 16.40
CA GLY A 373 -23.97 -37.14 16.06
C GLY A 373 -24.73 -35.81 16.12
N PRO A 374 -24.09 -34.69 16.52
CA PRO A 374 -24.76 -33.40 16.71
C PRO A 374 -25.56 -32.95 15.48
N GLY A 375 -25.19 -33.42 14.28
CA GLY A 375 -25.96 -33.26 13.05
C GLY A 375 -27.36 -33.87 13.06
N LEU A 376 -27.52 -35.09 13.59
CA LEU A 376 -28.81 -35.77 13.69
C LEU A 376 -29.69 -35.16 14.80
N TRP A 377 -29.09 -34.70 15.90
CA TRP A 377 -29.82 -34.01 16.96
C TRP A 377 -30.39 -32.67 16.47
N TRP A 378 -29.58 -31.91 15.73
CA TRP A 378 -30.06 -30.68 15.09
C TRP A 378 -31.10 -30.98 14.01
N ALA A 379 -30.85 -31.92 13.10
CA ALA A 379 -31.83 -32.29 12.05
C ALA A 379 -33.20 -32.70 12.63
N ALA A 380 -33.21 -33.43 13.75
CA ALA A 380 -34.42 -33.80 14.47
C ALA A 380 -35.15 -32.59 15.09
N GLN A 381 -34.42 -31.56 15.55
CA GLN A 381 -35.04 -30.34 16.08
C GLN A 381 -35.59 -29.39 15.01
N ILE A 382 -34.97 -29.33 13.83
CA ILE A 382 -35.46 -28.50 12.71
C ILE A 382 -36.55 -29.20 11.87
N GLY A 383 -37.01 -30.38 12.28
CA GLY A 383 -38.11 -31.09 11.62
C GLY A 383 -37.75 -31.64 10.24
N ILE A 384 -36.46 -31.78 9.94
CA ILE A 384 -35.98 -32.38 8.70
C ILE A 384 -35.94 -33.90 8.95
N ARG A 385 -36.98 -34.59 8.49
CA ARG A 385 -37.04 -36.06 8.49
C ARG A 385 -36.33 -36.64 7.28
#